data_AF-A0A4Y8NC41-F1
#
_entry.id   AF-A0A4Y8NC41-F1
#
_cell.length_a   1.000
_cell.length_b   1.000
_cell.length_c   1.000
_cell.angle_alpha   90.00
_cell.angle_beta   90.00
_cell.angle_gamma   90.00
#
_symmetry.space_group_name_H-M   'P 1'
#
loop_
_entity.id
_entity.type
_entity.pdbx_description
1 polymer ?
#
loop_
_entity_poly.entity_id
_entity_poly.type
_entity_poly.pdbx_seq_one_letter_code
_entity_poly.pdbx_strand_id
1 'polypeptide(L)'
;MFRPIACLVAVLGFLSMSLAYGKACTEHDAVGADAMVDKITTWNAANVAFTKYGQCDDGDIAEGYSEAIARLLVDRWNTLPRLGQLIKRNPSLKGFVLRHIDSTLDTADLDKIKGLSTSSCPAGMETFCKALTHAVVQTERTTK
;
A
#
# COMPACT_ATOMS: atom_id res chain seq x y z
N MET A 1 14.83 -52.50 44.84
CA MET A 1 15.23 -51.56 43.76
C MET A 1 13.99 -50.78 43.33
N PHE A 2 13.82 -49.56 43.83
CA PHE A 2 12.78 -48.62 43.41
C PHE A 2 13.47 -47.46 42.70
N ARG A 3 13.11 -47.16 41.45
CA ARG A 3 13.56 -45.95 40.73
C ARG A 3 12.40 -44.95 40.72
N PRO A 4 12.61 -43.68 41.12
CA PRO A 4 11.57 -42.67 41.12
C PRO A 4 11.39 -42.03 39.73
N ILE A 5 10.15 -41.63 39.47
CA ILE A 5 9.70 -40.78 38.37
C ILE A 5 10.18 -39.35 38.64
N ALA A 6 10.72 -38.66 37.63
CA ALA A 6 10.80 -37.20 37.64
C ALA A 6 10.64 -36.66 36.21
N CYS A 7 9.54 -35.94 36.01
CA CYS A 7 9.21 -35.15 34.83
C CYS A 7 10.28 -34.08 34.57
N LEU A 8 10.61 -33.83 33.31
CA LEU A 8 10.80 -32.47 32.82
C LEU A 8 10.72 -32.43 31.30
N VAL A 9 9.52 -32.13 30.82
CA VAL A 9 9.26 -31.63 29.48
C VAL A 9 9.74 -30.17 29.45
N ALA A 10 10.80 -29.88 28.72
CA ALA A 10 11.22 -28.50 28.42
C ALA A 10 11.00 -28.26 26.93
N VAL A 11 9.79 -27.86 26.56
CA VAL A 11 9.48 -27.32 25.23
C VAL A 11 10.08 -25.91 25.15
N LEU A 12 11.31 -25.81 24.62
CA LEU A 12 11.92 -24.54 24.23
C LEU A 12 11.39 -24.16 22.83
N GLY A 13 10.12 -23.80 22.76
CA GLY A 13 9.54 -23.11 21.61
C GLY A 13 9.90 -21.64 21.69
N PHE A 14 11.08 -21.26 21.23
CA PHE A 14 11.41 -19.84 21.01
C PHE A 14 10.50 -19.30 19.91
N LEU A 15 9.45 -18.59 20.33
CA LEU A 15 8.64 -17.70 19.49
C LEU A 15 9.59 -16.74 18.78
N SER A 16 9.85 -17.03 17.51
CA SER A 16 10.61 -16.16 16.61
C SER A 16 9.73 -14.98 16.25
N MET A 17 9.60 -14.02 17.16
CA MET A 17 8.94 -12.75 16.89
C MET A 17 9.81 -12.03 15.86
N SER A 18 9.40 -12.08 14.60
CA SER A 18 10.06 -11.33 13.53
C SER A 18 9.81 -9.84 13.82
N LEU A 19 10.77 -9.17 14.44
CA LEU A 19 10.81 -7.72 14.47
C LEU A 19 11.02 -7.26 13.03
N ALA A 20 9.93 -6.98 12.32
CA ALA A 20 9.99 -6.21 11.09
C ALA A 20 10.46 -4.80 11.47
N TYR A 21 11.78 -4.58 11.47
CA TYR A 21 12.40 -3.28 11.75
C TYR A 21 12.17 -2.37 10.53
N GLY A 22 10.98 -1.76 10.46
CA GLY A 22 10.73 -0.61 9.60
C GLY A 22 11.46 0.62 10.15
N LYS A 23 11.84 1.57 9.27
CA LYS A 23 12.33 2.88 9.70
C LYS A 23 11.21 3.53 10.55
N ALA A 24 11.55 4.11 11.70
CA ALA A 24 10.57 4.88 12.47
C ALA A 24 10.24 6.20 11.74
N CYS A 25 8.98 6.63 11.77
CA CYS A 25 8.61 7.97 11.35
C CYS A 25 9.01 8.98 12.44
N THR A 26 9.97 9.85 12.13
CA THR A 26 10.31 10.98 13.01
C THR A 26 9.33 12.13 12.79
N GLU A 27 9.21 13.04 13.76
CA GLU A 27 8.39 14.26 13.60
C GLU A 27 8.79 15.06 12.34
N HIS A 28 10.09 15.18 12.07
CA HIS A 28 10.59 15.81 10.85
C HIS A 28 10.12 15.05 9.60
N ASP A 29 10.21 13.72 9.59
CA ASP A 29 9.74 12.92 8.47
C ASP A 29 8.22 13.08 8.27
N ALA A 30 7.43 13.12 9.35
CA ALA A 30 5.97 13.31 9.31
C ALA A 30 5.60 14.67 8.70
N VAL A 31 6.21 15.77 9.17
CA VAL A 31 6.02 17.11 8.59
C VAL A 31 6.42 17.14 7.11
N GLY A 32 7.50 16.45 6.75
CA GLY A 32 7.95 16.33 5.37
C GLY A 32 7.00 15.50 4.50
N ALA A 33 6.40 14.46 5.05
CA ALA A 33 5.44 13.58 4.39
C ALA A 33 4.12 14.32 4.13
N ASP A 34 3.57 14.94 5.16
CA ASP A 34 2.36 15.77 5.12
C ASP A 34 2.50 16.88 4.08
N ALA A 35 3.59 17.65 4.11
CA ALA A 35 3.86 18.70 3.13
C ALA A 35 4.08 18.18 1.69
N MET A 36 4.25 16.88 1.48
CA MET A 36 4.39 16.26 0.17
C MET A 36 3.07 15.71 -0.37
N VAL A 37 2.10 15.36 0.47
CA VAL A 37 0.80 14.79 0.06
C VAL A 37 0.16 15.63 -1.05
N ASP A 38 -0.03 16.92 -0.80
CA ASP A 38 -0.65 17.87 -1.75
C ASP A 38 0.14 18.06 -3.05
N LYS A 39 1.41 17.64 -3.07
CA LYS A 39 2.30 17.77 -4.23
C LYS A 39 2.31 16.52 -5.11
N ILE A 40 1.63 15.45 -4.72
CA ILE A 40 1.55 14.20 -5.48
C ILE A 40 0.57 14.38 -6.64
N THR A 41 1.05 15.03 -7.70
CA THR A 41 0.30 15.27 -8.94
C THR A 41 0.80 14.43 -10.13
N THR A 42 1.83 13.61 -9.90
CA THR A 42 2.39 12.66 -10.87
C THR A 42 2.85 11.38 -10.20
N TRP A 43 2.95 10.27 -10.94
CA TRP A 43 3.53 9.02 -10.44
C TRP A 43 4.99 9.14 -9.97
N ASN A 44 5.74 10.09 -10.55
CA ASN A 44 7.10 10.37 -10.09
C ASN A 44 7.10 11.00 -8.69
N ALA A 45 6.19 11.96 -8.45
CA ALA A 45 6.02 12.55 -7.12
C ALA A 45 5.55 11.50 -6.11
N ALA A 46 4.59 10.63 -6.48
CA ALA A 46 4.17 9.51 -5.64
C ALA A 46 5.34 8.58 -5.28
N ASN A 47 6.17 8.21 -6.26
CA ASN A 47 7.36 7.39 -6.00
C ASN A 47 8.37 8.10 -5.10
N VAL A 48 8.60 9.41 -5.27
CA VAL A 48 9.49 10.19 -4.39
C VAL A 48 8.95 10.24 -2.96
N ALA A 49 7.65 10.52 -2.79
CA ALA A 49 7.00 10.53 -1.48
C ALA A 49 7.13 9.16 -0.81
N PHE A 50 6.78 8.07 -1.51
CA PHE A 50 6.92 6.70 -1.01
C PHE A 50 8.37 6.35 -0.63
N THR A 51 9.34 6.65 -1.49
CA THR A 51 10.75 6.31 -1.22
C THR A 51 11.32 7.08 -0.03
N LYS A 52 10.90 8.34 0.16
CA LYS A 52 11.46 9.20 1.21
C LYS A 52 10.71 9.09 2.55
N TYR A 53 9.41 8.89 2.47
CA TYR A 53 8.47 9.04 3.58
C TYR A 53 7.49 7.88 3.75
N GLY A 54 7.66 6.77 3.02
CA GLY A 54 6.77 5.60 3.13
C GLY A 54 6.74 4.95 4.52
N GLN A 55 7.66 5.30 5.41
CA GLN A 55 7.62 4.94 6.84
C GLN A 55 6.63 5.75 7.67
N CYS A 56 6.15 6.88 7.15
CA CYS A 56 5.19 7.77 7.79
C CYS A 56 3.77 7.56 7.26
N ASP A 57 3.54 6.41 6.63
CA ASP A 57 2.25 6.04 6.05
C ASP A 57 1.30 5.55 7.13
N ASP A 58 0.83 6.49 7.96
CA ASP A 58 -0.09 6.28 9.06
C ASP A 58 -0.97 7.53 9.29
N GLY A 59 -2.15 7.34 9.89
CA GLY A 59 -3.10 8.43 10.18
C GLY A 59 -3.42 9.33 8.99
N ASP A 60 -3.51 10.64 9.23
CA ASP A 60 -3.85 11.66 8.22
C ASP A 60 -2.93 11.64 6.98
N ILE A 61 -1.65 11.25 7.16
CA ILE A 61 -0.71 11.13 6.03
C ILE A 61 -1.10 9.95 5.13
N ALA A 62 -1.51 8.82 5.71
CA ALA A 62 -1.96 7.66 4.94
C ALA A 62 -3.25 7.98 4.17
N GLU A 63 -4.21 8.66 4.80
CA GLU A 63 -5.45 9.11 4.15
C GLU A 63 -5.14 10.08 2.99
N GLY A 64 -4.22 11.02 3.23
CA GLY A 64 -3.73 11.92 2.19
C GLY A 64 -3.08 11.20 1.01
N TYR A 65 -2.28 10.16 1.26
CA TYR A 65 -1.74 9.31 0.20
C TYR A 65 -2.85 8.55 -0.53
N SER A 66 -3.86 8.03 0.18
CA SER A 66 -5.02 7.37 -0.45
C SER A 66 -5.71 8.31 -1.44
N GLU A 67 -6.04 9.52 -1.01
CA GLU A 67 -6.67 10.52 -1.89
C GLU A 67 -5.77 10.88 -3.09
N ALA A 68 -4.48 11.15 -2.87
CA ALA A 68 -3.57 11.51 -3.95
C ALA A 68 -3.39 10.39 -4.98
N ILE A 69 -3.33 9.13 -4.53
CA ILE A 69 -3.28 7.96 -5.40
C ILE A 69 -4.58 7.80 -6.18
N ALA A 70 -5.74 7.98 -5.52
CA ALA A 70 -7.03 7.96 -6.17
C ALA A 70 -7.12 9.02 -7.27
N ARG A 71 -6.75 10.28 -7.02
CA ARG A 71 -6.69 11.34 -8.05
C ARG A 71 -5.84 10.94 -9.26
N LEU A 72 -4.67 10.33 -9.05
CA LEU A 72 -3.83 9.87 -10.16
C LEU A 72 -4.48 8.75 -10.98
N LEU A 73 -5.18 7.81 -10.35
CA LEU A 73 -5.90 6.76 -11.06
C LEU A 73 -7.14 7.32 -11.77
N VAL A 74 -7.94 8.12 -11.08
CA VAL A 74 -9.24 8.61 -11.53
C VAL A 74 -9.11 9.68 -12.61
N ASP A 75 -8.17 10.61 -12.46
CA ASP A 75 -8.06 11.79 -13.33
C ASP A 75 -6.91 11.68 -14.33
N ARG A 76 -5.95 10.77 -14.09
CA ARG A 76 -4.73 10.63 -14.89
C ARG A 76 -4.47 9.19 -15.31
N TRP A 77 -5.54 8.41 -15.52
CA TRP A 77 -5.47 7.00 -15.93
C TRP A 77 -4.56 6.74 -17.13
N ASN A 78 -4.54 7.65 -18.11
CA ASN A 78 -3.67 7.53 -19.29
C ASN A 78 -2.16 7.54 -18.96
N THR A 79 -1.76 7.94 -17.75
CA THR A 79 -0.39 7.90 -17.26
C THR A 79 0.00 6.59 -16.57
N LEU A 80 -0.92 5.61 -16.47
CA LEU A 80 -0.67 4.32 -15.82
C LEU A 80 0.56 3.56 -16.38
N PRO A 81 0.89 3.60 -17.70
CA PRO A 81 2.14 3.03 -18.19
C PRO A 81 3.40 3.60 -17.53
N ARG A 82 3.38 4.88 -17.13
CA ARG A 82 4.48 5.50 -16.37
C ARG A 82 4.61 4.88 -14.98
N LEU A 83 3.50 4.63 -14.29
CA LEU A 83 3.52 3.87 -13.04
C LEU A 83 4.11 2.48 -13.26
N GLY A 84 3.71 1.78 -14.33
CA GLY A 84 4.26 0.47 -14.69
C GLY A 84 5.79 0.49 -14.85
N GLN A 85 6.35 1.52 -15.48
CA GLN A 85 7.80 1.71 -15.58
C GLN A 85 8.47 1.95 -14.22
N LEU A 86 7.83 2.71 -13.33
CA LEU A 86 8.35 2.99 -11.99
C LEU A 86 8.31 1.74 -11.12
N ILE A 87 7.24 0.94 -11.17
CA ILE A 87 7.12 -0.34 -10.47
C ILE A 87 8.22 -1.30 -10.90
N LYS A 88 8.59 -1.34 -12.19
CA LYS A 88 9.73 -2.17 -12.66
C LYS A 88 11.06 -1.76 -12.02
N ARG A 89 11.23 -0.49 -11.66
CA ARG A 89 12.46 0.03 -11.02
C ARG A 89 12.40 -0.01 -9.49
N ASN A 90 11.22 0.18 -8.92
CA ASN A 90 10.93 0.14 -7.49
C ASN A 90 9.71 -0.77 -7.26
N PRO A 91 9.89 -2.10 -7.16
CA PRO A 91 8.78 -3.05 -7.04
C PRO A 91 7.87 -2.80 -5.84
N SER A 92 8.42 -2.27 -4.74
CA SER A 92 7.66 -1.94 -3.52
C SER A 92 6.61 -0.85 -3.75
N LEU A 93 6.76 -0.02 -4.79
CA LEU A 93 5.78 0.99 -5.17
C LEU A 93 4.42 0.35 -5.53
N LYS A 94 4.41 -0.87 -6.08
CA LYS A 94 3.16 -1.58 -6.36
C LYS A 94 2.35 -1.79 -5.09
N GLY A 95 3.00 -2.24 -4.02
CA GLY A 95 2.35 -2.48 -2.73
C GLY A 95 1.84 -1.18 -2.10
N PHE A 96 2.60 -0.09 -2.25
CA PHE A 96 2.16 1.26 -1.83
C PHE A 96 0.89 1.70 -2.56
N VAL A 97 0.85 1.65 -3.89
CA VAL A 97 -0.35 2.06 -4.63
C VAL A 97 -1.57 1.22 -4.26
N LEU A 98 -1.40 -0.10 -4.13
CA LEU A 98 -2.53 -1.00 -3.89
C LEU A 98 -3.12 -0.90 -2.47
N ARG A 99 -2.30 -0.63 -1.45
CA ARG A 99 -2.80 -0.50 -0.07
C ARG A 99 -3.60 0.79 0.16
N HIS A 100 -3.40 1.78 -0.70
CA HIS A 100 -4.10 3.05 -0.74
C HIS A 100 -5.41 3.01 -1.54
N ILE A 101 -5.82 1.82 -1.99
CA ILE A 101 -7.17 1.57 -2.49
C ILE A 101 -7.95 0.93 -1.35
N ASP A 102 -8.43 1.77 -0.44
CA ASP A 102 -9.00 1.37 0.85
C ASP A 102 -10.32 2.10 1.13
N SER A 103 -10.88 1.90 2.33
CA SER A 103 -12.19 2.40 2.74
C SER A 103 -12.26 3.89 3.04
N THR A 104 -11.13 4.61 3.00
CA THR A 104 -11.08 6.06 3.17
C THR A 104 -11.47 6.80 1.89
N LEU A 105 -11.44 6.11 0.73
CA LEU A 105 -11.79 6.67 -0.57
C LEU A 105 -13.30 6.82 -0.76
N ASP A 106 -13.70 7.82 -1.57
CA ASP A 106 -15.08 7.95 -2.04
C ASP A 106 -15.48 6.72 -2.88
N THR A 107 -16.69 6.22 -2.63
CA THR A 107 -17.27 5.09 -3.37
C THR A 107 -17.29 5.29 -4.89
N ALA A 108 -17.52 6.52 -5.36
CA ALA A 108 -17.50 6.85 -6.79
C ALA A 108 -16.09 6.73 -7.40
N ASP A 109 -15.04 7.02 -6.63
CA ASP A 109 -13.67 6.81 -7.08
C ASP A 109 -13.33 5.33 -7.14
N LEU A 110 -13.71 4.55 -6.13
CA LEU A 110 -13.55 3.10 -6.11
C LEU A 110 -14.22 2.45 -7.34
N ASP A 111 -15.47 2.83 -7.62
CA ASP A 111 -16.23 2.37 -8.79
C ASP A 111 -15.54 2.77 -10.11
N LYS A 112 -15.06 4.01 -10.20
CA LYS A 112 -14.36 4.49 -11.40
C LYS A 112 -13.02 3.78 -11.60
N ILE A 113 -12.24 3.54 -10.54
CA ILE A 113 -10.99 2.78 -10.59
C ILE A 113 -11.24 1.36 -11.05
N LYS A 114 -12.29 0.70 -10.54
CA LYS A 114 -12.72 -0.64 -10.96
C LYS A 114 -13.15 -0.67 -12.42
N GLY A 115 -13.95 0.30 -12.85
CA GLY A 115 -14.37 0.45 -14.24
C GLY A 115 -13.17 0.60 -15.17
N LEU A 116 -12.29 1.57 -14.91
CA LEU A 116 -11.09 1.81 -15.71
C LEU A 116 -10.15 0.59 -15.75
N SER A 117 -9.97 -0.10 -14.63
CA SER A 117 -9.16 -1.33 -14.53
C SER A 117 -9.68 -2.46 -15.41
N THR A 118 -10.98 -2.53 -15.64
CA THR A 118 -11.62 -3.63 -16.40
C THR A 118 -11.85 -3.28 -17.87
N SER A 119 -12.21 -2.03 -18.18
CA SER A 119 -12.56 -1.61 -19.54
C SER A 119 -11.44 -0.89 -20.29
N SER A 120 -10.43 -0.40 -19.58
CA SER A 120 -9.43 0.54 -20.15
C SER A 120 -8.02 0.25 -19.67
N CYS A 121 -7.73 -1.02 -19.34
CA CYS A 121 -6.40 -1.43 -18.92
C CYS A 121 -5.39 -1.27 -20.08
N PRO A 122 -4.28 -0.54 -19.89
CA PRO A 122 -3.22 -0.45 -20.89
C PRO A 122 -2.56 -1.81 -21.16
N ALA A 123 -2.13 -2.03 -22.41
CA ALA A 123 -1.43 -3.25 -22.81
C ALA A 123 -0.17 -3.48 -21.95
N GLY A 124 0.02 -4.72 -21.49
CA GLY A 124 1.14 -5.12 -20.64
C GLY A 124 1.00 -4.73 -19.16
N MET A 125 -0.19 -4.28 -18.74
CA MET A 125 -0.52 -3.93 -17.35
C MET A 125 -1.63 -4.79 -16.76
N GLU A 126 -2.03 -5.88 -17.42
CA GLU A 126 -3.19 -6.71 -17.07
C GLU A 126 -3.11 -7.22 -15.62
N THR A 127 -1.93 -7.67 -15.20
CA THR A 127 -1.68 -8.12 -13.83
C THR A 127 -1.86 -7.00 -12.79
N PHE A 128 -1.52 -5.76 -13.14
CA PHE A 128 -1.69 -4.63 -12.24
C PHE A 128 -3.15 -4.16 -12.19
N CYS A 129 -3.82 -4.06 -13.34
CA CYS A 129 -5.25 -3.74 -13.39
C CYS A 129 -6.10 -4.77 -12.63
N LYS A 130 -5.79 -6.06 -12.76
CA LYS A 130 -6.44 -7.11 -11.96
C LYS A 130 -6.22 -6.90 -10.46
N ALA A 131 -5.02 -6.48 -10.05
CA ALA A 131 -4.74 -6.18 -8.66
C ALA A 131 -5.50 -4.95 -8.14
N LEU A 132 -5.68 -3.91 -8.97
CA LEU A 132 -6.52 -2.76 -8.65
C LEU A 132 -7.98 -3.18 -8.43
N THR A 133 -8.56 -3.95 -9.35
CA THR A 133 -9.92 -4.48 -9.21
C THR A 133 -10.07 -5.32 -7.93
N HIS A 134 -9.08 -6.16 -7.62
CA HIS A 134 -9.10 -6.95 -6.39
C HIS A 134 -9.03 -6.07 -5.14
N ALA A 135 -8.21 -5.02 -5.14
CA ALA A 135 -8.13 -4.09 -4.02
C ALA A 135 -9.47 -3.38 -3.77
N VAL A 136 -10.12 -2.86 -4.82
CA VAL A 136 -11.46 -2.26 -4.72
C VAL A 136 -12.48 -3.25 -4.14
N VAL A 137 -12.53 -4.49 -4.67
CA VAL A 137 -13.47 -5.52 -4.19
C VAL A 137 -13.21 -5.90 -2.73
N GLN A 138 -11.96 -5.85 -2.28
CA GLN A 138 -11.62 -6.12 -0.88
C GLN A 138 -12.14 -5.00 0.02
N THR A 139 -12.01 -3.74 -0.39
CA THR A 139 -12.56 -2.57 0.32
C THR A 139 -14.08 -2.66 0.48
N GLU A 140 -14.80 -3.01 -0.58
CA GLU A 140 -16.27 -3.17 -0.54
C GLU A 140 -16.74 -4.24 0.47
N ARG A 141 -15.87 -5.20 0.82
CA ARG A 141 -16.17 -6.25 1.81
C ARG A 141 -15.92 -5.82 3.24
N THR A 142 -15.00 -4.87 3.47
CA THR A 142 -14.69 -4.37 4.81
C THR A 142 -15.67 -3.29 5.27
N THR A 143 -16.45 -2.71 4.36
CA THR A 143 -17.46 -1.67 4.65
C THR A 143 -18.88 -2.23 4.83
N LYS A 144 -19.11 -3.53 4.63
CA LYS A 144 -20.40 -4.22 4.83
C LYS A 144 -20.41 -4.97 6.16
#